data_AF-A0A939D734-F1
#
_entry.id   AF-A0A939D734-F1
#
_cell.length_a   1.000
_cell.length_b   1.000
_cell.length_c   1.000
_cell.angle_alpha   90.00
_cell.angle_beta   90.00
_cell.angle_gamma   90.00
#
_symmetry.space_group_name_H-M   'P 1'
#
loop_
_entity.id
_entity.type
_entity.pdbx_description
1 polymer ?
#
loop_
_entity_poly.entity_id
_entity_poly.type
_entity_poly.pdbx_seq_one_letter_code
_entity_poly.pdbx_strand_id
1 'polypeptide(L)'
;MNLIDEQVLHELFGAGKILGIEGDIITIQFSDHIGQKKFQYPAVFEHFLKMRKPSAQEYVMQELAVLQNAIEAERLRREELRLEEKQQQLAAKLVTKKTTARKPKASATKSKAAPKPTVDEPTGTQNKE
;
A
#
# COMPACT_ATOMS: atom_id res chain seq x y z
N MET A 1 11.68 -19.66 -18.00
CA MET A 1 12.67 -19.70 -19.11
C MET A 1 14.01 -19.17 -18.59
N ASN A 2 15.15 -19.63 -19.08
CA ASN A 2 16.44 -19.04 -18.69
C ASN A 2 16.79 -17.90 -19.65
N LEU A 3 16.93 -16.68 -19.15
CA LEU A 3 17.27 -15.49 -19.93
C LEU A 3 18.75 -15.13 -19.86
N ILE A 4 19.54 -15.84 -19.04
CA ILE A 4 20.99 -15.64 -18.95
C ILE A 4 21.64 -16.00 -20.29
N ASP A 5 22.64 -15.22 -20.68
CA ASP A 5 23.34 -15.30 -21.96
C ASP A 5 22.50 -14.95 -23.20
N GLU A 6 21.22 -14.58 -23.04
CA GLU A 6 20.39 -14.13 -24.14
C GLU A 6 20.79 -12.73 -24.62
N GLN A 7 20.51 -12.49 -25.90
CA GLN A 7 20.87 -11.25 -26.58
C GLN A 7 19.67 -10.30 -26.62
N VAL A 8 19.92 -9.06 -26.23
CA VAL A 8 18.94 -7.98 -26.16
C VAL A 8 19.40 -6.80 -26.99
N LEU A 9 18.45 -5.96 -27.40
CA LEU A 9 18.70 -4.71 -28.07
C LEU A 9 18.12 -3.58 -27.22
N HIS A 10 18.99 -2.67 -26.81
CA HIS A 10 18.61 -1.42 -26.18
C HIS A 10 18.56 -0.32 -27.24
N GLU A 11 17.59 0.60 -27.14
CA GLU A 11 17.42 1.68 -28.13
C GLU A 11 18.68 2.58 -28.25
N LEU A 12 19.23 3.01 -27.11
CA LEU A 12 20.45 3.83 -27.06
C LEU A 12 21.78 3.04 -27.05
N PHE A 13 21.83 1.93 -26.32
CA PHE A 13 23.09 1.19 -26.10
C PHE A 13 23.34 0.08 -27.13
N GLY A 14 22.38 -0.19 -28.00
CA GLY A 14 22.48 -1.23 -29.02
C GLY A 14 22.42 -2.63 -28.43
N ALA A 15 23.16 -3.55 -29.05
CA ALA A 15 23.13 -4.95 -28.65
C ALA A 15 23.83 -5.17 -27.30
N GLY A 16 23.15 -5.90 -26.41
CA GLY A 16 23.67 -6.32 -25.11
C GLY A 16 23.44 -7.81 -24.88
N LYS A 17 24.13 -8.35 -23.88
CA LYS A 17 24.02 -9.73 -23.42
C LYS A 17 23.64 -9.75 -21.95
N ILE A 18 22.63 -10.54 -21.59
CA ILE A 18 22.19 -10.66 -20.20
C ILE A 18 23.22 -11.47 -19.40
N LEU A 19 23.70 -10.91 -18.30
CA LEU A 19 24.63 -11.56 -17.36
C LEU A 19 23.91 -12.23 -16.19
N GLY A 20 22.82 -11.65 -15.73
CA GLY A 20 22.19 -12.03 -14.47
C GLY A 20 20.83 -11.38 -14.30
N ILE A 21 19.91 -12.06 -13.60
CA ILE A 21 18.69 -11.47 -13.06
C ILE A 21 18.69 -11.75 -11.56
N GLU A 22 18.63 -10.69 -10.75
CA GLU A 22 18.58 -10.75 -9.29
C GLU A 22 17.29 -10.05 -8.82
N GLY A 23 16.29 -10.83 -8.45
CA GLY A 23 14.96 -10.33 -8.11
C GLY A 23 14.36 -9.56 -9.28
N ASP A 24 14.12 -8.26 -9.08
CA ASP A 24 13.54 -7.37 -10.09
C ASP A 24 14.61 -6.57 -10.85
N ILE A 25 15.88 -6.99 -10.81
CA ILE A 25 16.99 -6.30 -11.47
C ILE A 25 17.66 -7.22 -12.49
N ILE A 26 17.70 -6.78 -13.75
CA ILE A 26 18.46 -7.45 -14.81
C ILE A 26 19.78 -6.74 -15.06
N THR A 27 20.88 -7.50 -15.13
CA THR A 27 22.22 -7.01 -15.46
C THR A 27 22.55 -7.38 -16.89
N ILE A 28 22.87 -6.39 -17.71
CA ILE A 28 23.19 -6.55 -19.14
C ILE A 28 24.57 -5.97 -19.40
N GLN A 29 25.41 -6.75 -20.07
CA GLN A 29 26.68 -6.32 -20.64
C GLN A 29 26.44 -5.77 -22.04
N PHE A 30 26.69 -4.49 -22.24
CA PHE A 30 26.76 -3.89 -23.57
C PHE A 30 28.20 -3.90 -24.09
N SER A 31 28.43 -3.28 -25.25
CA SER A 31 29.77 -3.06 -25.81
C SER A 31 30.74 -2.46 -24.78
N ASP A 32 32.03 -2.71 -24.96
CA ASP A 32 33.08 -2.35 -23.99
C ASP A 32 33.09 -0.86 -23.60
N HIS A 33 32.67 0.02 -24.52
CA HIS A 33 32.56 1.45 -24.27
C HIS A 33 31.44 1.84 -23.28
N ILE A 34 30.40 1.01 -23.14
CA ILE A 34 29.23 1.26 -22.27
C ILE A 34 29.35 0.46 -20.98
N GLY A 35 29.86 -0.76 -21.08
CA GLY A 35 30.02 -1.69 -19.96
C GLY A 35 28.71 -2.32 -19.51
N GLN A 36 28.66 -2.67 -18.21
CA GLN A 36 27.52 -3.31 -17.58
C GLN A 36 26.51 -2.28 -17.08
N LYS A 37 25.23 -2.57 -17.27
CA LYS A 37 24.12 -1.77 -16.76
C LYS A 37 23.08 -2.65 -16.10
N LYS A 38 22.44 -2.09 -15.08
CA LYS A 38 21.37 -2.72 -14.32
C LYS A 38 20.06 -2.00 -14.61
N PHE A 39 18.99 -2.74 -14.85
CA PHE A 39 17.66 -2.19 -15.13
C PHE A 39 16.58 -2.93 -14.36
N GLN A 40 15.42 -2.29 -14.23
CA GLN A 40 14.26 -2.91 -13.60
C GLN A 40 13.64 -3.97 -14.53
N TYR A 41 13.66 -5.22 -14.09
CA TYR A 41 13.00 -6.35 -14.74
C TYR A 41 11.60 -6.56 -14.15
N PRO A 42 10.59 -6.95 -14.96
CA PRO A 42 10.55 -6.97 -16.43
C PRO A 42 10.25 -5.59 -17.06
N ALA A 43 10.05 -4.53 -16.26
CA ALA A 43 9.54 -3.22 -16.72
C ALA A 43 10.36 -2.54 -17.83
N VAL A 44 11.68 -2.69 -17.85
CA VAL A 44 12.55 -2.07 -18.86
C VAL A 44 12.25 -2.52 -20.29
N PHE A 45 11.66 -3.71 -20.47
CA PHE A 45 11.33 -4.27 -21.78
C PHE A 45 10.11 -3.63 -22.44
N GLU A 46 9.37 -2.78 -21.71
CA GLU A 46 8.23 -2.05 -22.25
C GLU A 46 8.65 -0.96 -23.24
N HIS A 47 9.77 -0.28 -22.95
CA HIS A 47 10.18 0.91 -23.69
C HIS A 47 11.61 0.85 -24.21
N PHE A 48 12.54 0.32 -23.43
CA PHE A 48 13.97 0.51 -23.69
C PHE A 48 14.67 -0.72 -24.24
N LEU A 49 14.18 -1.92 -23.91
CA LEU A 49 14.79 -3.19 -24.29
C LEU A 49 13.86 -4.06 -25.14
N LYS A 50 14.45 -4.74 -26.12
CA LYS A 50 13.80 -5.79 -26.91
C LYS A 50 14.68 -7.04 -26.93
N MET A 51 14.09 -8.21 -26.69
CA MET A 51 14.77 -9.49 -26.86
C MET A 51 14.98 -9.76 -28.35
N ARG A 52 16.14 -10.32 -28.70
CA ARG A 52 16.42 -10.74 -30.08
C ARG A 52 15.64 -12.00 -30.45
N LYS A 53 15.38 -12.88 -29.48
CA LYS A 53 14.63 -14.12 -29.68
C LYS A 53 13.12 -13.88 -29.46
N PRO A 54 12.25 -14.22 -30.43
CA PRO A 54 10.81 -14.04 -30.30
C PRO A 54 10.21 -14.76 -29.08
N SER A 55 10.57 -16.03 -28.85
CA SER A 55 10.06 -16.79 -27.69
C SER A 55 10.47 -16.17 -26.35
N ALA A 56 11.65 -15.54 -26.30
CA ALA A 56 12.11 -14.87 -25.09
C ALA A 56 11.41 -13.50 -24.92
N GLN A 57 11.14 -12.80 -26.02
CA GLN A 57 10.33 -11.57 -26.00
C GLN A 57 8.93 -11.86 -25.47
N GLU A 58 8.27 -12.89 -25.98
CA GLU A 58 6.93 -13.30 -25.55
C GLU A 58 6.90 -13.65 -24.06
N TYR A 59 7.90 -14.41 -23.59
CA TYR A 59 8.02 -14.75 -22.17
C TYR A 59 8.12 -13.51 -21.28
N VAL A 60 9.00 -12.57 -21.61
CA VAL A 60 9.19 -11.34 -20.81
C VAL A 60 7.96 -10.43 -20.87
N MET A 61 7.32 -10.32 -22.03
CA MET A 61 6.07 -9.56 -22.18
C MET A 61 4.93 -10.18 -21.38
N GLN A 62 4.87 -11.51 -21.29
CA GLN A 62 3.89 -12.20 -20.45
C GLN A 62 4.14 -11.93 -18.96
N GLU A 63 5.39 -11.98 -18.49
CA GLU A 63 5.72 -11.61 -17.11
C GLU A 63 5.39 -10.15 -16.81
N LEU A 64 5.67 -9.23 -17.75
CA LEU A 64 5.31 -7.82 -17.61
C LEU A 64 3.79 -7.63 -17.49
N ALA A 65 3.01 -8.32 -18.32
CA ALA A 65 1.54 -8.25 -18.27
C ALA A 65 0.99 -8.79 -16.94
N VAL A 66 1.55 -9.88 -16.42
CA VAL A 66 1.17 -10.41 -15.10
C VAL A 66 1.45 -9.39 -13.99
N LEU A 67 2.62 -8.75 -14.03
CA LEU A 67 2.98 -7.72 -13.06
C LEU A 67 2.04 -6.50 -13.13
N GLN A 68 1.75 -6.01 -14.34
CA GLN A 68 0.83 -4.88 -14.55
C GLN A 68 -0.59 -5.21 -14.04
N ASN A 69 -1.12 -6.39 -14.38
CA ASN A 69 -2.43 -6.83 -13.91
C ASN A 69 -2.50 -6.94 -12.38
N ALA A 70 -1.44 -7.42 -11.72
CA ALA A 70 -1.39 -7.50 -10.27
C ALA A 70 -1.41 -6.10 -9.63
N ILE A 71 -0.65 -5.15 -10.19
CA ILE A 71 -0.62 -3.76 -9.73
C ILE A 71 -2.00 -3.11 -9.90
N GLU A 72 -2.64 -3.30 -11.06
CA GLU A 72 -3.97 -2.74 -11.32
C GLU A 72 -5.04 -3.34 -10.40
N ALA A 73 -5.03 -4.66 -10.20
CA ALA A 73 -5.96 -5.33 -9.30
C ALA A 73 -5.81 -4.83 -7.86
N GLU A 74 -4.59 -4.63 -7.38
CA GLU A 74 -4.37 -4.06 -6.04
C GLU A 74 -4.87 -2.60 -5.96
N ARG A 75 -4.65 -1.81 -7.01
CA ARG A 75 -5.17 -0.43 -7.06
C ARG A 75 -6.69 -0.39 -6.99
N LEU A 76 -7.37 -1.21 -7.77
CA LEU A 76 -8.83 -1.28 -7.79
C LEU A 76 -9.37 -1.71 -6.43
N ARG A 77 -8.76 -2.73 -5.81
CA ARG A 77 -9.15 -3.20 -4.47
C ARG A 77 -8.98 -2.12 -3.41
N ARG A 78 -7.90 -1.34 -3.48
CA ARG A 78 -7.65 -0.24 -2.55
C ARG A 78 -8.63 0.91 -2.73
N GLU A 79 -9.04 1.18 -3.97
CA GLU A 79 -10.05 2.20 -4.27
C GLU A 79 -11.44 1.78 -3.77
N GLU A 80 -11.82 0.51 -3.97
CA GLU A 80 -13.09 -0.04 -3.49
C GLU A 80 -13.21 0.06 -1.97
N LEU A 81 -12.16 -0.35 -1.24
CA LEU A 81 -12.11 -0.24 0.22
C LEU A 81 -12.28 1.21 0.68
N ARG A 82 -11.59 2.15 0.02
CA ARG A 82 -11.69 3.58 0.35
C ARG A 82 -13.09 4.14 0.09
N LEU A 83 -13.77 3.64 -0.94
CA LEU A 83 -15.13 4.06 -1.25
C LEU A 83 -16.12 3.52 -0.22
N GLU A 84 -15.96 2.27 0.19
CA GLU A 84 -16.79 1.63 1.21
C GLU A 84 -16.63 2.30 2.58
N GLU A 85 -15.40 2.60 3.00
CA GLU A 85 -15.14 3.36 4.23
C GLU A 85 -15.81 4.75 4.22
N LYS A 86 -15.74 5.46 3.09
CA LYS A 86 -16.44 6.76 2.94
C LYS A 86 -17.95 6.60 3.05
N GLN A 87 -18.52 5.57 2.45
CA GLN A 87 -19.97 5.31 2.52
C GLN A 87 -20.41 5.00 3.96
N GLN A 88 -19.66 4.15 4.67
CA GLN A 88 -19.94 3.83 6.07
C GLN A 88 -19.85 5.07 6.98
N GLN A 89 -18.83 5.92 6.78
CA GLN A 89 -18.71 7.18 7.53
C GLN A 89 -19.87 8.15 7.27
N LEU A 90 -20.34 8.26 6.03
CA LEU A 90 -21.51 9.09 5.69
C LEU A 90 -22.78 8.54 6.33
N ALA A 91 -23.01 7.23 6.27
CA ALA A 91 -24.15 6.58 6.91
C ALA A 91 -24.16 6.82 8.44
N ALA A 92 -23.02 6.65 9.10
CA ALA A 92 -22.88 6.91 10.55
C ALA A 92 -23.17 8.37 10.92
N LYS A 93 -22.71 9.33 10.11
CA LYS A 93 -23.00 10.77 10.30
C LYS A 93 -24.49 11.10 10.12
N LEU A 94 -25.22 10.40 9.26
CA LEU A 94 -26.65 10.61 9.07
C LEU A 94 -27.48 10.03 10.23
N VAL A 95 -27.07 8.89 10.79
CA VAL A 95 -27.75 8.27 11.94
C VAL A 95 -27.61 9.13 13.21
N THR A 96 -26.42 9.70 13.45
CA THR A 96 -26.16 10.58 14.59
C THR A 96 -26.87 11.94 14.52
N LYS A 97 -27.13 12.47 13.31
CA LYS A 97 -27.97 13.67 13.12
C LYS A 97 -29.46 13.42 13.40
N LYS A 98 -29.98 12.20 13.17
CA LYS A 98 -31.39 11.87 13.47
C LYS A 98 -31.69 11.70 14.96
N THR A 99 -30.71 11.30 15.77
CA THR A 99 -30.90 11.08 17.22
C THR A 99 -30.81 12.36 18.04
N THR A 100 -30.08 13.37 17.56
CA THR A 100 -29.98 14.69 18.23
C THR A 100 -31.20 15.59 17.97
N ALA A 101 -31.96 15.35 16.90
CA ALA A 101 -33.18 16.09 16.56
C ALA A 101 -34.45 15.63 17.32
N ARG A 102 -34.35 14.62 18.21
CA ARG A 102 -35.51 13.97 18.85
C ARG A 102 -35.59 14.10 20.38
N LYS A 103 -34.94 15.09 21.00
CA LYS A 103 -35.20 15.42 22.42
C LYS A 103 -36.33 16.46 22.54
N PRO A 104 -37.55 16.09 22.98
CA PRO A 104 -38.56 17.06 23.33
C PRO A 104 -38.14 17.85 24.60
N LYS A 105 -38.46 19.14 24.59
CA LYS A 105 -38.33 20.06 25.73
C LYS A 105 -39.19 19.58 26.90
N ALA A 106 -38.56 19.39 28.06
CA ALA A 106 -39.16 19.49 29.39
C ALA A 106 -37.99 19.55 30.39
N SER A 107 -37.98 20.28 31.50
CA SER A 107 -38.74 21.39 32.07
C SER A 107 -37.84 21.84 33.24
N ALA A 108 -37.82 23.13 33.54
CA ALA A 108 -37.03 23.70 34.64
C ALA A 108 -37.50 23.19 36.01
N THR A 109 -36.57 22.96 36.95
CA THR A 109 -36.72 23.44 38.35
C THR A 109 -35.40 23.48 39.11
N LYS A 110 -35.16 24.64 39.74
CA LYS A 110 -34.05 24.99 40.64
C LYS A 110 -34.27 24.40 42.04
N SER A 111 -33.19 23.98 42.71
CA SER A 111 -32.94 23.97 44.17
C SER A 111 -31.43 23.71 44.38
N LYS A 112 -30.53 24.70 44.57
CA LYS A 112 -30.21 25.49 45.79
C LYS A 112 -29.81 24.63 47.01
N ALA A 113 -28.50 24.53 47.28
CA ALA A 113 -27.82 24.71 48.58
C ALA A 113 -26.51 23.88 48.72
N ALA A 114 -25.37 24.57 48.87
CA ALA A 114 -24.17 24.08 49.57
C ALA A 114 -24.35 24.29 51.10
N PRO A 115 -23.53 23.78 52.05
CA PRO A 115 -22.11 23.40 51.93
C PRO A 115 -21.63 22.14 52.71
N LYS A 116 -20.36 21.76 52.51
CA LYS A 116 -19.52 20.87 53.37
C LYS A 116 -19.25 21.58 54.74
N PRO A 117 -18.76 20.96 55.85
CA PRO A 117 -17.82 19.83 55.95
C PRO A 117 -18.04 18.89 57.17
N THR A 118 -17.15 17.91 57.35
CA THR A 118 -16.50 17.51 58.63
C THR A 118 -16.20 16.01 58.67
N VAL A 119 -15.03 15.77 59.24
CA VAL A 119 -14.23 14.57 59.48
C VAL A 119 -14.98 13.35 60.00
N ASP A 120 -14.43 12.16 59.73
CA ASP A 120 -14.02 11.19 60.76
C ASP A 120 -13.27 10.03 60.07
N GLU A 121 -11.94 10.05 60.16
CA GLU A 121 -11.11 8.84 60.24
C GLU A 121 -11.35 8.28 61.66
N PRO A 122 -11.44 6.96 61.89
CA PRO A 122 -10.25 6.36 62.49
C PRO A 122 -10.06 4.85 62.20
N THR A 123 -8.79 4.43 62.38
CA THR A 123 -8.33 3.08 62.77
C THR A 123 -8.47 1.98 61.70
N GLY A 124 -7.40 1.46 61.09
CA GLY A 124 -6.26 0.84 61.74
C GLY A 124 -6.44 -0.69 61.71
N THR A 125 -5.52 -1.42 61.08
CA THR A 125 -4.75 -2.52 61.70
C THR A 125 -3.64 -2.97 60.75
N GLN A 126 -2.43 -3.05 61.31
CA GLN A 126 -1.20 -3.59 60.74
C GLN A 126 -1.23 -5.13 60.68
N ASN A 127 -0.50 -5.72 59.73
CA ASN A 127 0.39 -6.90 59.88
C ASN A 127 0.88 -7.26 58.46
N LYS A 128 2.16 -7.16 58.10
CA LYS A 128 3.38 -7.82 58.62
C LYS A 128 3.31 -9.34 58.48
N GLU A 129 3.89 -9.85 57.39
CA GLU A 129 5.01 -10.79 57.40
C GLU A 129 5.77 -10.73 56.07
#